data_AF-A0A4Y3HTP7-F1
#
_entry.id   AF-A0A4Y3HTP7-F1
#
_cell.length_a   1.000
_cell.length_b   1.000
_cell.length_c   1.000
_cell.angle_alpha   90.00
_cell.angle_beta   90.00
_cell.angle_gamma   90.00
#
_symmetry.space_group_name_H-M   'P 1'
#
loop_
_entity.id
_entity.type
_entity.pdbx_description
1 polymer ?
#
loop_
_entity_poly.entity_id
_entity_poly.type
_entity_poly.pdbx_seq_one_letter_code
_entity_poly.pdbx_strand_id
1 'polypeptide(L)'
;MNVFFKGVELTTKLLEKLLVFIMWAMVFTVVWQVFTRFVINSPSTFTDELSRYLLIWIGILGGAYVFALKKHLAIEILSAKLNQKQQRGMSVFINILVIAFSSIVFIYGGWNVVTTTLSFNQISPSLSLFGNNLPMGYVYMVAPISGILIVVCAIADIIQTIQLKASVSE
;
A
#
# COMPACT_ATOMS: atom_id res chain seq x y z
N MET A 1 7.56 12.10 22.88
CA MET A 1 7.36 11.31 21.64
C MET A 1 6.96 12.27 20.54
N ASN A 2 7.84 12.53 19.56
CA ASN A 2 7.68 13.64 18.61
C ASN A 2 6.34 13.56 17.86
N VAL A 3 5.71 14.71 17.61
CA VAL A 3 4.42 14.84 16.89
C VAL A 3 4.42 14.07 15.57
N PHE A 4 5.57 14.05 14.89
CA PHE A 4 5.80 13.28 13.66
C PHE A 4 5.54 11.77 13.82
N PHE A 5 6.10 11.11 14.84
CA PHE A 5 5.90 9.68 15.05
C PHE A 5 4.44 9.33 15.39
N LYS A 6 3.77 10.21 16.15
CA LYS A 6 2.34 10.05 16.45
C LYS A 6 1.49 10.15 15.18
N GLY A 7 1.90 11.01 14.24
CA GLY A 7 1.28 11.11 12.91
C GLY A 7 1.41 9.83 12.10
N VAL A 8 2.62 9.26 12.03
CA VAL A 8 2.87 7.98 11.34
C VAL A 8 2.07 6.83 11.96
N GLU A 9 2.00 6.75 13.29
CA GLU A 9 1.20 5.71 13.96
C GLU A 9 -0.30 5.86 13.65
N LEU A 10 -0.80 7.09 13.60
CA LEU A 10 -2.19 7.37 13.24
C LEU A 10 -2.49 6.96 11.79
N THR A 11 -1.60 7.28 10.84
CA THR A 11 -1.80 6.88 9.43
C THR A 11 -1.77 5.37 9.28
N THR A 12 -0.89 4.65 9.98
CA THR A 12 -0.88 3.18 9.98
C THR A 12 -2.17 2.59 10.53
N LYS A 13 -2.73 3.13 11.62
CA LYS A 13 -4.01 2.67 12.18
C LYS A 13 -5.20 2.96 11.26
N LEU A 14 -5.20 4.09 10.57
CA LEU A 14 -6.23 4.41 9.57
C LEU A 14 -6.12 3.47 8.37
N LEU A 15 -4.90 3.19 7.92
CA LEU A 15 -4.62 2.24 6.83
C LEU A 15 -5.11 0.82 7.18
N GLU A 16 -4.87 0.36 8.42
CA GLU A 16 -5.38 -0.92 8.92
C GLU A 16 -6.90 -1.01 8.82
N LYS A 17 -7.62 -0.01 9.35
CA LYS A 17 -9.09 0.03 9.32
C LYS A 17 -9.61 0.04 7.88
N LEU A 18 -8.94 0.79 6.99
CA LEU A 18 -9.27 0.83 5.58
C LEU A 18 -9.09 -0.54 4.93
N LEU A 19 -7.96 -1.23 5.18
CA LEU A 19 -7.70 -2.57 4.64
C LEU A 19 -8.73 -3.60 5.11
N VAL A 20 -9.11 -3.57 6.40
CA VAL A 20 -10.16 -4.43 6.94
C VAL A 20 -11.50 -4.16 6.25
N PHE A 21 -11.85 -2.89 6.04
CA PHE A 21 -13.07 -2.52 5.34
C PHE A 21 -13.07 -3.01 3.88
N ILE A 22 -11.99 -2.78 3.13
CA ILE A 22 -11.88 -3.22 1.73
C ILE A 22 -11.92 -4.76 1.64
N MET A 23 -11.30 -5.47 2.60
CA MET A 23 -11.36 -6.93 2.69
C MET A 23 -12.80 -7.44 2.87
N TRP A 24 -13.55 -6.86 3.81
CA TRP A 24 -14.96 -7.21 3.99
C TRP A 24 -15.77 -6.93 2.74
N ALA A 25 -15.61 -5.76 2.13
CA ALA A 25 -16.29 -5.42 0.88
C ALA A 25 -15.99 -6.44 -0.23
N MET A 26 -14.72 -6.86 -0.38
CA MET A 26 -14.33 -7.86 -1.36
C MET A 26 -14.96 -9.24 -1.08
N VAL A 27 -15.01 -9.66 0.19
CA VAL A 27 -15.68 -10.91 0.56
C VAL A 27 -17.16 -10.86 0.17
N PHE A 28 -17.86 -9.76 0.48
CA PHE A 28 -19.27 -9.62 0.10
C PHE A 28 -19.48 -9.65 -1.41
N THR A 29 -18.63 -8.98 -2.20
CA THR A 29 -18.77 -8.97 -3.66
C THR A 29 -18.54 -10.35 -4.26
N VAL A 30 -17.54 -11.10 -3.78
CA VAL A 30 -17.27 -12.47 -4.25
C VAL A 30 -18.39 -13.42 -3.85
N VAL A 31 -18.90 -13.35 -2.62
CA VAL A 31 -20.05 -14.17 -2.19
C VAL A 31 -21.28 -13.86 -3.03
N TRP A 32 -21.56 -12.59 -3.30
CA TRP A 32 -22.65 -12.19 -4.18
C TRP A 32 -22.46 -12.70 -5.62
N GLN A 33 -21.25 -12.62 -6.15
CA GLN A 33 -20.93 -13.12 -7.48
C GLN A 33 -21.19 -14.64 -7.59
N VAL A 34 -20.79 -15.42 -6.58
CA VAL A 34 -21.08 -16.85 -6.49
C VAL A 34 -22.58 -17.09 -6.44
N PHE A 35 -23.31 -16.36 -5.59
CA PHE A 35 -24.76 -16.47 -5.48
C PHE A 35 -25.48 -16.19 -6.82
N THR A 36 -25.15 -15.08 -7.47
CA THR A 36 -25.79 -14.71 -8.76
C THR A 36 -25.48 -15.71 -9.86
N ARG A 37 -24.27 -16.27 -9.87
CA ARG A 37 -23.87 -17.29 -10.84
C ARG A 37 -24.60 -18.62 -10.68
N PHE A 38 -24.71 -19.12 -9.45
CA PHE A 38 -25.24 -20.47 -9.20
C PHE A 38 -26.72 -20.52 -8.85
N VAL A 39 -27.29 -19.43 -8.30
CA VAL A 39 -28.70 -19.38 -7.90
C VAL A 39 -29.54 -18.65 -8.93
N ILE A 40 -29.09 -17.48 -9.38
CA ILE A 40 -29.82 -16.62 -10.32
C ILE A 40 -29.55 -17.00 -11.78
N ASN A 41 -28.52 -17.84 -12.05
CA ASN A 41 -28.04 -18.17 -13.39
C ASN A 41 -27.70 -16.94 -14.25
N SER A 42 -27.40 -15.80 -13.61
CA SER A 42 -27.04 -14.54 -14.26
C SER A 42 -25.80 -13.97 -13.55
N PRO A 43 -24.58 -14.32 -14.00
CA PRO A 43 -23.36 -13.87 -13.35
C PRO A 43 -23.23 -12.35 -13.41
N SER A 44 -22.97 -11.72 -12.27
CA SER A 44 -22.83 -10.26 -12.19
C SER A 44 -21.42 -9.81 -12.59
N THR A 45 -21.30 -9.22 -13.80
CA THR A 45 -20.06 -8.61 -14.32
C THR A 45 -19.58 -7.44 -13.46
N PHE A 46 -20.53 -6.68 -12.87
CA PHE A 46 -20.22 -5.57 -11.98
C PHE A 46 -19.44 -6.03 -10.75
N THR A 47 -19.91 -7.08 -10.04
CA THR A 47 -19.20 -7.57 -8.84
C THR A 47 -17.89 -8.25 -9.18
N ASP A 48 -17.77 -8.83 -10.37
CA ASP A 48 -16.52 -9.42 -10.86
C ASP A 48 -15.44 -8.34 -11.03
N GLU A 49 -15.73 -7.26 -11.75
CA GLU A 49 -14.80 -6.13 -11.91
C GLU A 49 -14.49 -5.44 -10.57
N LEU A 50 -15.50 -5.22 -9.73
CA LEU A 50 -15.32 -4.58 -8.43
C LEU A 50 -14.38 -5.38 -7.54
N SER A 51 -14.56 -6.70 -7.45
CA SER A 51 -13.71 -7.58 -6.64
C SER A 51 -12.24 -7.54 -7.10
N ARG A 52 -12.01 -7.47 -8.42
CA ARG A 52 -10.67 -7.34 -9.00
C ARG A 52 -10.00 -6.02 -8.60
N TYR A 53 -10.73 -4.90 -8.64
CA TYR A 53 -10.16 -3.62 -8.25
C TYR A 53 -9.91 -3.53 -6.74
N LEU A 54 -10.83 -4.06 -5.91
CA LEU A 54 -10.63 -4.17 -4.47
C LEU A 54 -9.39 -5.02 -4.16
N LEU A 55 -9.16 -6.12 -4.88
CA LEU A 55 -7.97 -6.96 -4.73
C LEU A 55 -6.67 -6.19 -5.04
N ILE A 56 -6.65 -5.41 -6.13
CA ILE A 56 -5.49 -4.55 -6.45
C ILE A 56 -5.23 -3.57 -5.29
N TRP A 57 -6.29 -2.97 -4.75
CA TRP A 57 -6.17 -2.02 -3.65
C TRP A 57 -5.63 -2.67 -2.38
N ILE A 58 -6.19 -3.81 -1.97
CA ILE A 58 -5.70 -4.57 -0.81
C ILE A 58 -4.25 -5.01 -1.00
N GLY A 59 -3.90 -5.53 -2.17
CA GLY A 59 -2.55 -6.02 -2.44
C GLY A 59 -1.50 -4.92 -2.30
N ILE A 60 -1.74 -3.77 -2.93
CA ILE A 60 -0.78 -2.66 -2.96
C ILE A 60 -0.73 -1.92 -1.62
N LEU A 61 -1.90 -1.55 -1.04
CA LEU A 61 -1.94 -0.88 0.27
C LEU A 61 -1.51 -1.80 1.41
N GLY A 62 -1.81 -3.10 1.30
CA GLY A 62 -1.39 -4.11 2.27
C GLY A 62 0.13 -4.23 2.33
N GLY A 63 0.82 -4.14 1.19
CA GLY A 63 2.28 -4.06 1.15
C GLY A 63 2.82 -2.84 1.90
N ALA A 64 2.23 -1.67 1.70
CA ALA A 64 2.60 -0.45 2.44
C ALA A 64 2.34 -0.57 3.95
N TYR A 65 1.25 -1.22 4.34
CA TYR A 65 0.94 -1.48 5.76
C TYR A 65 1.94 -2.45 6.41
N VAL A 66 2.29 -3.55 5.74
CA VAL A 66 3.29 -4.51 6.24
C VAL A 66 4.66 -3.85 6.38
N PHE A 67 5.02 -2.98 5.42
CA PHE A 67 6.23 -2.15 5.51
C PHE A 67 6.21 -1.28 6.77
N ALA A 68 5.10 -0.57 7.03
CA ALA A 68 4.94 0.28 8.21
C ALA A 68 5.03 -0.49 9.53
N LEU A 69 4.63 -1.77 9.55
CA LEU A 69 4.77 -2.66 10.70
C LEU A 69 6.19 -3.17 10.93
N LYS A 70 7.16 -2.80 10.07
CA LYS A 70 8.55 -3.30 10.08
C LYS A 70 8.68 -4.82 10.00
N LYS A 71 7.66 -5.52 9.51
CA LYS A 71 7.62 -6.99 9.43
C LYS A 71 8.44 -7.55 8.27
N HIS A 72 9.57 -6.94 7.93
CA HIS A 72 10.52 -7.46 6.94
C HIS A 72 11.36 -8.59 7.55
N LEU A 73 10.72 -9.74 7.73
CA LEU A 73 11.29 -10.93 8.37
C LEU A 73 12.67 -11.32 7.78
N ALA A 74 12.83 -11.20 6.46
CA ALA A 74 14.09 -11.52 5.78
C ALA A 74 15.27 -10.62 6.20
N ILE A 75 14.99 -9.33 6.46
CA ILE A 75 16.01 -8.36 6.86
C ILE A 75 16.37 -8.55 8.33
N GLU A 76 15.39 -8.88 9.17
CA GLU A 76 15.62 -9.22 10.58
C GLU A 76 16.54 -10.44 10.71
N ILE A 77 16.30 -11.51 9.96
CA ILE A 77 17.14 -12.73 9.99
C ILE A 77 18.57 -12.43 9.54
N LEU A 78 18.75 -11.63 8.49
CA LEU A 78 20.08 -11.24 8.01
C LEU A 78 20.80 -10.33 9.01
N SER A 79 20.07 -9.42 9.64
CA SER A 79 20.64 -8.48 10.63
C SER A 79 21.00 -9.16 11.96
N ALA A 80 20.35 -10.27 12.32
CA ALA A 80 20.57 -10.98 13.58
C ALA A 80 22.02 -11.47 13.78
N LYS A 81 22.80 -11.66 12.70
CA LYS A 81 24.21 -12.09 12.76
C LYS A 81 25.21 -10.92 12.81
N LEU A 82 24.74 -9.69 12.69
CA LEU A 82 25.59 -8.49 12.60
C LEU A 82 25.73 -7.81 13.96
N ASN A 83 26.84 -7.09 14.17
CA ASN A 83 26.99 -6.24 15.36
C ASN A 83 26.06 -5.01 15.27
N GLN A 84 25.71 -4.42 16.41
CA GLN A 84 24.71 -3.35 16.49
C GLN A 84 24.98 -2.15 15.57
N LYS A 85 26.25 -1.80 15.31
CA LYS A 85 26.62 -0.74 14.36
C LYS A 85 26.33 -1.13 12.90
N GLN A 86 26.61 -2.38 12.53
CA GLN A 86 26.37 -2.92 11.19
C GLN A 86 24.88 -3.08 10.91
N GLN A 87 24.10 -3.56 11.90
CA GLN A 87 22.64 -3.66 11.78
C GLN A 87 22.00 -2.30 11.46
N ARG A 88 22.45 -1.24 12.15
CA ARG A 88 21.97 0.13 11.91
C ARG A 88 22.34 0.63 10.52
N GLY A 89 23.60 0.45 10.11
CA GLY A 89 24.06 0.83 8.77
C GLY A 89 23.26 0.13 7.67
N MET A 90 23.01 -1.16 7.83
CA MET A 90 22.19 -1.95 6.92
C MET A 90 20.73 -1.48 6.88
N SER A 91 20.13 -1.20 8.04
CA SER A 91 18.76 -0.66 8.13
C SER A 91 18.61 0.67 7.39
N VAL A 92 19.55 1.60 7.59
CA VAL A 92 19.53 2.89 6.89
C VAL A 92 19.71 2.70 5.37
N PHE A 93 20.65 1.84 4.96
CA PHE A 93 20.87 1.55 3.54
C PHE A 93 19.63 0.96 2.87
N ILE A 94 18.98 -0.02 3.49
CA ILE A 94 17.75 -0.63 3.00
C ILE A 94 16.64 0.40 2.89
N ASN A 95 16.43 1.23 3.91
CA ASN A 95 15.40 2.26 3.87
C ASN A 95 15.65 3.30 2.78
N ILE A 96 16.91 3.66 2.50
CA ILE A 96 17.25 4.53 1.37
C ILE A 96 16.89 3.87 0.03
N LEU A 97 17.21 2.59 -0.14
CA LEU A 97 16.84 1.85 -1.36
C LEU A 97 15.32 1.77 -1.53
N VAL A 98 14.58 1.53 -0.44
CA VAL A 98 13.12 1.51 -0.47
C VAL A 98 12.56 2.87 -0.82
N ILE A 99 13.09 3.97 -0.27
CA ILE A 99 12.67 5.33 -0.61
C ILE A 99 12.90 5.59 -2.10
N ALA A 100 14.08 5.24 -2.62
CA ALA A 100 14.41 5.43 -4.03
C ALA A 100 13.46 4.63 -4.93
N PHE A 101 13.30 3.33 -4.65
CA PHE A 101 12.42 2.45 -5.40
C PHE A 101 10.96 2.93 -5.36
N SER A 102 10.45 3.25 -4.16
CA SER A 102 9.08 3.73 -3.97
C SER A 102 8.84 5.05 -4.70
N SER A 103 9.79 5.99 -4.64
CA SER A 103 9.66 7.28 -5.32
C SER A 103 9.66 7.15 -6.84
N ILE A 104 10.55 6.31 -7.39
CA ILE A 104 10.67 6.14 -8.84
C ILE A 104 9.54 5.28 -9.40
N VAL A 105 9.28 4.12 -8.79
CA VAL A 105 8.36 3.13 -9.35
C VAL A 105 6.92 3.42 -8.96
N PHE A 106 6.65 3.65 -7.67
CA PHE A 106 5.28 3.81 -7.18
C PHE A 106 4.77 5.23 -7.38
N ILE A 107 5.56 6.25 -7.01
CA ILE A 107 5.12 7.64 -7.13
C ILE A 107 5.23 8.11 -8.58
N TYR A 108 6.43 8.16 -9.17
CA TYR A 108 6.60 8.66 -10.53
C TYR A 108 5.99 7.73 -11.58
N GLY A 109 6.33 6.43 -11.53
CA GLY A 109 5.76 5.44 -12.45
C GLY A 109 4.25 5.30 -12.30
N GLY A 110 3.74 5.20 -11.07
CA GLY A 110 2.30 5.15 -10.81
C GLY A 110 1.56 6.41 -11.23
N TRP A 111 2.13 7.60 -11.01
CA TRP A 111 1.54 8.85 -11.49
C TRP A 111 1.47 8.89 -13.02
N ASN A 112 2.52 8.46 -13.71
CA ASN A 112 2.52 8.40 -15.17
C ASN A 112 1.41 7.48 -15.70
N VAL A 113 1.22 6.31 -15.08
CA VAL A 113 0.12 5.40 -15.41
C VAL A 113 -1.23 6.09 -15.21
N VAL A 114 -1.45 6.73 -14.06
CA VAL A 114 -2.69 7.46 -13.77
C VAL A 114 -2.97 8.53 -14.83
N THR A 115 -1.99 9.38 -15.13
CA THR A 115 -2.15 10.46 -16.11
C THR A 115 -2.39 9.94 -17.51
N THR A 116 -1.70 8.87 -17.90
CA THR A 116 -1.82 8.23 -19.21
C THR A 116 -3.21 7.62 -19.38
N THR A 117 -3.65 6.83 -18.41
CA THR A 117 -4.96 6.17 -18.40
C THR A 117 -6.12 7.19 -18.40
N LEU A 118 -5.98 8.30 -17.69
CA LEU A 118 -6.96 9.40 -17.72
C LEU A 118 -6.97 10.13 -19.06
N SER A 119 -5.80 10.37 -19.66
CA SER A 119 -5.66 11.07 -20.95
C SER A 119 -6.24 10.24 -22.11
N PHE A 120 -6.10 8.91 -22.06
CA PHE A 120 -6.69 7.99 -23.03
C PHE A 120 -8.17 7.66 -22.77
N ASN A 121 -8.79 8.31 -21.77
CA ASN A 121 -10.18 8.09 -21.36
C ASN A 121 -10.52 6.61 -21.15
N GLN A 122 -9.58 5.84 -20.60
CA GLN A 122 -9.76 4.42 -20.34
C GLN A 122 -10.76 4.24 -19.19
N ILE A 123 -11.95 3.79 -19.55
CA ILE A 123 -13.06 3.54 -18.65
C ILE A 123 -13.26 2.05 -18.41
N SER A 124 -13.74 1.68 -17.23
CA SER A 124 -14.17 0.32 -16.94
C SER A 124 -15.39 -0.06 -17.80
N PRO A 125 -15.40 -1.24 -18.45
CA PRO A 125 -16.49 -1.65 -19.34
C PRO A 125 -17.83 -1.82 -18.63
N SER A 126 -17.83 -2.31 -17.38
CA SER A 126 -19.07 -2.65 -16.67
C SER A 126 -19.21 -2.00 -15.29
N LEU A 127 -18.14 -1.48 -14.70
CA LEU A 127 -18.23 -0.75 -13.44
C LEU A 127 -18.65 0.71 -13.70
N SER A 128 -19.91 1.03 -13.38
CA SER A 128 -20.37 2.41 -13.27
C SER A 128 -20.50 2.80 -11.80
N LEU A 129 -19.85 3.89 -11.41
CA LEU A 129 -19.91 4.44 -10.05
C LEU A 129 -20.53 5.84 -10.14
N PHE A 130 -21.57 6.11 -9.35
CA PHE A 130 -22.31 7.39 -9.39
C PHE A 130 -22.81 7.80 -10.79
N GLY A 131 -23.26 6.84 -11.59
CA GLY A 131 -23.85 7.09 -12.92
C GLY A 131 -22.85 7.33 -14.06
N ASN A 132 -21.55 7.19 -13.82
CA ASN A 132 -20.50 7.30 -14.84
C ASN A 132 -19.60 6.06 -14.84
N ASN A 133 -19.05 5.68 -15.99
CA ASN A 133 -18.08 4.59 -16.08
C ASN A 133 -16.80 5.01 -15.34
N LEU A 134 -16.30 4.15 -14.44
CA LEU A 134 -15.16 4.49 -13.59
C LEU A 134 -13.91 4.67 -14.47
N PRO A 135 -13.26 5.85 -14.45
CA PRO A 135 -11.97 6.00 -15.10
C PRO A 135 -10.93 5.12 -14.41
N MET A 136 -10.21 4.29 -15.16
CA MET A 136 -9.24 3.35 -14.60
C MET A 136 -8.11 4.04 -13.83
N GLY A 137 -7.88 5.34 -14.09
CA GLY A 137 -6.94 6.16 -13.32
C GLY A 137 -7.20 6.12 -11.81
N TYR A 138 -8.46 6.03 -11.38
CA TYR A 138 -8.80 5.92 -9.96
C TYR A 138 -8.33 4.61 -9.34
N VAL A 139 -8.37 3.51 -10.09
CA VAL A 139 -7.86 2.22 -9.63
C VAL A 139 -6.34 2.30 -9.45
N TYR A 140 -5.64 2.91 -10.40
CA TYR A 140 -4.17 2.99 -10.39
C TYR A 140 -3.61 4.03 -9.41
N MET A 141 -4.41 4.99 -8.92
CA MET A 141 -3.98 5.94 -7.89
C MET A 141 -3.53 5.27 -6.59
N VAL A 142 -3.91 4.02 -6.35
CA VAL A 142 -3.42 3.28 -5.19
C VAL A 142 -1.89 3.11 -5.19
N ALA A 143 -1.25 3.07 -6.36
CA ALA A 143 0.20 2.97 -6.49
C ALA A 143 0.93 4.21 -5.93
N PRO A 144 0.68 5.45 -6.42
CA PRO A 144 1.34 6.63 -5.86
C PRO A 144 0.97 6.87 -4.39
N ILE A 145 -0.28 6.59 -3.98
CA ILE A 145 -0.69 6.70 -2.57
C ILE A 145 0.16 5.77 -1.68
N SER A 146 0.27 4.50 -2.06
CA SER A 146 1.07 3.52 -1.31
C SER A 146 2.55 3.89 -1.32
N GLY A 147 3.05 4.41 -2.43
CA GLY A 147 4.43 4.88 -2.55
C GLY A 147 4.76 5.99 -1.55
N ILE A 148 3.89 6.99 -1.44
CA ILE A 148 4.03 8.08 -0.47
C ILE A 148 4.02 7.53 0.96
N LEU A 149 3.09 6.63 1.29
CA LEU A 149 3.00 6.02 2.62
C LEU A 149 4.28 5.27 2.98
N ILE A 150 4.83 4.48 2.06
CA ILE A 150 6.10 3.76 2.25
C ILE A 150 7.26 4.73 2.48
N VAL A 151 7.35 5.81 1.69
CA VAL A 151 8.42 6.82 1.84
C VAL A 151 8.35 7.48 3.22
N VAL A 152 7.15 7.87 3.68
CA VAL A 152 6.95 8.48 5.00
C VAL A 152 7.37 7.52 6.12
N CYS A 153 6.99 6.25 6.03
CA CYS A 153 7.38 5.24 7.02
C CYS A 153 8.90 4.99 7.02
N ALA A 154 9.51 4.90 5.84
CA ALA A 154 10.95 4.67 5.71
C ALA A 154 11.78 5.84 6.26
N ILE A 155 11.31 7.09 6.06
CA ILE A 155 11.91 8.27 6.68
C ILE A 155 11.81 8.21 8.20
N ALA A 156 10.64 7.84 8.74
CA ALA A 156 10.47 7.68 10.19
C ALA A 156 11.42 6.64 10.78
N ASP A 157 11.64 5.54 10.05
CA ASP A 157 12.54 4.46 10.46
C ASP A 157 14.01 4.89 10.47
N ILE A 158 14.43 5.66 9.48
CA ILE A 158 15.77 6.24 9.44
C ILE A 158 15.96 7.19 10.63
N ILE A 159 15.01 8.09 10.89
CA ILE A 159 15.09 9.05 12.00
C ILE A 159 15.20 8.31 13.34
N GLN A 160 14.37 7.29 13.56
CA GLN A 160 14.39 6.48 14.78
C GLN A 160 15.74 5.75 14.94
N THR A 161 16.29 5.19 13.85
CA THR A 161 17.58 4.49 13.85
C THR A 161 18.74 5.43 14.21
N ILE A 162 18.68 6.68 13.74
CA ILE A 162 19.70 7.70 14.05
C ILE A 162 19.56 8.19 15.50
N GLN A 163 18.34 8.40 16.02
CA GLN A 163 18.12 8.86 17.39
C GLN A 163 18.61 7.85 18.43
N LEU A 164 18.44 6.55 18.18
CA LEU A 164 18.98 5.47 19.02
C LEU A 164 20.51 5.42 19.07
N LYS A 165 21.22 6.12 18.18
CA LYS A 165 22.68 6.28 18.25
C LYS A 165 23.09 7.28 19.32
N ALA A 166 22.33 8.37 19.48
CA ALA A 166 22.68 9.46 20.39
C ALA A 166 22.61 9.04 21.87
N SER A 167 21.67 8.17 22.24
CA SER A 167 21.46 7.74 23.63
C SER A 167 22.39 6.63 24.13
N VAL A 168 23.25 6.06 23.28
CA VAL A 168 24.17 4.95 23.63
C VAL A 168 25.63 5.41 23.60
N SER A 169 25.89 6.65 23.15
CA SER A 169 27.22 7.27 23.11
C SER A 169 27.48 8.26 24.24
N GLU A 170 26.55 8.39 25.19
CA GLU A 170 26.73 9.02 26.51
C GLU A 170 26.89 7.93 27.57
#